data_AF-A0A1Y0VUD4-F1
#
_entry.id   AF-A0A1Y0VUD4-F1
#
_cell.length_a   1.000
_cell.length_b   1.000
_cell.length_c   1.000
_cell.angle_alpha   90.00
_cell.angle_beta   90.00
_cell.angle_gamma   90.00
#
_symmetry.space_group_name_H-M   'P 1'
#
loop_
_entity.id
_entity.type
_entity.pdbx_description
1 polymer ?
#
loop_
_entity_poly.entity_id
_entity_poly.type
_entity_poly.pdbx_seq_one_letter_code
_entity_poly.pdbx_strand_id
1 'polypeptide(L)'
;MAEVKNLFMLNTIVMVFSICMVIILYRYIAKNKKWWELISGLQNSMILIPLVVIFISLDFDHWFVLFHQAFFNNNYWIFNPVTDPIINVLTDNFFTICFMFLFGLLELYLAISFWVVKKQVN
;
A
#
# COMPACT_ATOMS: atom_id res chain seq x y z
N MET A 1 -8.22 21.96 2.97
CA MET A 1 -9.23 21.05 2.36
C MET A 1 -9.04 20.83 0.85
N ALA A 2 -8.71 21.85 0.06
CA ALA A 2 -8.50 21.69 -1.40
C ALA A 2 -7.40 20.68 -1.75
N GLU A 3 -6.26 20.70 -1.05
CA GLU A 3 -5.14 19.76 -1.28
C GLU A 3 -5.56 18.30 -1.07
N VAL A 4 -6.19 17.99 0.07
CA VAL A 4 -6.72 16.64 0.37
C VAL A 4 -7.70 16.18 -0.71
N LYS A 5 -8.60 17.07 -1.17
CA LYS A 5 -9.54 16.75 -2.25
C LYS A 5 -8.82 16.44 -3.55
N ASN A 6 -7.80 17.21 -3.90
CA ASN A 6 -7.00 16.99 -5.12
C ASN A 6 -6.24 15.66 -5.07
N LEU A 7 -5.59 15.36 -3.93
CA LEU A 7 -4.93 14.08 -3.71
C LEU A 7 -5.92 12.91 -3.77
N PHE A 8 -7.13 13.07 -3.21
CA PHE A 8 -8.17 12.06 -3.31
C PHE A 8 -8.60 11.81 -4.76
N MET A 9 -8.85 12.88 -5.54
CA MET A 9 -9.19 12.75 -6.96
C MET A 9 -8.06 12.11 -7.77
N LEU A 10 -6.81 12.50 -7.50
CA LEU A 10 -5.63 11.89 -8.11
C LEU A 10 -5.56 10.40 -7.81
N ASN A 11 -5.73 10.02 -6.54
CA ASN A 11 -5.76 8.62 -6.11
C ASN A 11 -6.87 7.83 -6.82
N THR A 12 -8.07 8.41 -6.98
CA THR A 12 -9.15 7.77 -7.74
C THR A 12 -8.76 7.53 -9.21
N ILE A 13 -8.14 8.51 -9.87
CA ILE A 13 -7.69 8.36 -11.27
C ILE A 13 -6.61 7.26 -11.37
N VAL A 14 -5.62 7.29 -10.48
CA VAL A 14 -4.54 6.29 -10.43
C VAL A 14 -5.12 4.90 -10.18
N MET A 15 -6.11 4.77 -9.29
CA MET A 15 -6.78 3.49 -9.01
C MET A 15 -7.48 2.94 -10.27
N VAL A 16 -8.28 3.75 -10.96
CA VAL A 16 -8.97 3.33 -12.19
C VAL A 16 -7.96 2.90 -13.25
N PHE A 17 -6.91 3.71 -13.46
CA PHE A 17 -5.85 3.38 -14.42
C PHE A 17 -5.13 2.07 -14.06
N SER A 18 -4.82 1.88 -12.78
CA SER A 18 -4.16 0.66 -12.28
C SER A 18 -5.02 -0.58 -12.49
N ILE A 19 -6.34 -0.50 -12.24
CA ILE A 19 -7.28 -1.61 -12.50
C ILE A 19 -7.30 -1.94 -14.00
N CYS A 20 -7.41 -0.92 -14.86
CA CYS A 20 -7.38 -1.13 -16.31
C CYS A 20 -6.07 -1.80 -16.75
N MET A 21 -4.93 -1.34 -16.23
CA MET A 21 -3.62 -1.90 -16.54
C MET A 21 -3.50 -3.36 -16.09
N VAL A 22 -3.95 -3.69 -14.88
CA VAL A 22 -3.96 -5.07 -14.37
C VAL A 22 -4.78 -5.99 -15.26
N ILE A 23 -5.97 -5.55 -15.70
CA ILE A 23 -6.82 -6.34 -16.60
C ILE A 23 -6.13 -6.58 -17.95
N ILE A 24 -5.52 -5.54 -18.54
CA ILE A 24 -4.82 -5.64 -19.82
C ILE A 24 -3.63 -6.61 -19.71
N LEU A 25 -2.80 -6.45 -18.68
CA LEU A 25 -1.64 -7.31 -18.43
C LEU A 25 -2.07 -8.77 -18.18
N TYR A 26 -3.10 -8.99 -17.37
CA TYR A 26 -3.64 -10.32 -17.12
C TYR A 26 -4.11 -10.99 -18.41
N ARG A 27 -4.88 -10.28 -19.25
CA ARG A 27 -5.35 -10.81 -20.55
C ARG A 27 -4.19 -11.12 -21.50
N TYR A 28 -3.16 -10.27 -21.52
CA TYR A 28 -1.95 -10.49 -22.31
C TYR A 28 -1.19 -11.73 -21.86
N ILE A 29 -0.98 -11.89 -20.55
CA ILE A 29 -0.28 -13.05 -19.97
C ILE A 29 -1.07 -14.34 -20.24
N ALA A 30 -2.39 -14.31 -20.04
CA ALA A 30 -3.26 -15.46 -20.29
C ALA A 30 -3.24 -15.88 -21.77
N LYS A 31 -3.30 -14.93 -22.71
CA LYS A 31 -3.24 -15.21 -24.15
C LYS A 31 -1.91 -15.85 -24.57
N ASN A 32 -0.80 -15.37 -24.00
CA ASN A 32 0.54 -15.84 -24.33
C ASN A 32 1.03 -16.99 -23.43
N LYS A 33 0.19 -17.47 -22.50
CA LYS A 33 0.51 -18.50 -21.50
C LYS A 33 1.74 -18.20 -20.63
N LYS A 34 2.08 -16.92 -20.44
CA LYS A 34 3.29 -16.45 -19.73
C LYS A 34 3.14 -16.41 -18.20
N TRP A 35 2.44 -17.38 -17.64
CA TRP A 35 2.06 -17.36 -16.22
C TRP A 35 3.27 -17.36 -15.27
N TRP A 36 4.42 -17.90 -15.69
CA TRP A 36 5.68 -17.85 -14.92
C TRP A 36 6.17 -16.42 -14.64
N GLU A 37 5.96 -15.46 -15.56
CA GLU A 37 6.33 -14.05 -15.34
C GLU A 37 5.50 -13.45 -14.19
N LEU A 38 4.20 -13.78 -14.13
CA LEU A 38 3.31 -13.33 -13.06
C LEU A 38 3.66 -13.97 -11.71
N ILE A 39 3.99 -15.27 -11.71
CA ILE A 39 4.43 -15.99 -10.50
C ILE A 39 5.70 -15.36 -9.94
N SER A 40 6.70 -15.07 -10.77
CA SER A 40 7.95 -14.44 -10.33
C SER A 40 7.69 -13.04 -9.75
N GLY A 41 6.84 -12.23 -10.40
CA GLY A 41 6.45 -10.92 -9.87
C GLY A 41 5.75 -11.00 -8.51
N LEU A 42 4.84 -11.95 -8.33
CA LEU A 42 4.15 -12.19 -7.05
C LEU A 42 5.13 -12.64 -5.95
N GLN A 43 6.04 -13.57 -6.25
CA GLN A 43 7.06 -14.02 -5.29
C GLN A 43 7.98 -12.88 -4.85
N ASN A 44 8.46 -12.07 -5.79
CA ASN A 44 9.29 -10.92 -5.47
C ASN A 44 8.54 -9.92 -4.60
N SER A 45 7.25 -9.71 -4.87
CA SER A 45 6.40 -8.79 -4.09
C SER A 45 6.20 -9.27 -2.66
N MET A 46 5.95 -10.57 -2.44
CA MET A 46 5.81 -11.19 -1.12
C MET A 46 7.08 -11.08 -0.26
N ILE A 47 8.25 -10.89 -0.87
CA ILE A 47 9.52 -10.68 -0.14
C ILE A 47 9.78 -9.18 0.04
N LEU A 48 9.56 -8.38 -1.00
CA LEU A 48 9.87 -6.95 -0.99
C LEU A 48 8.96 -6.19 -0.02
N ILE A 49 7.67 -6.50 0.03
CA ILE A 49 6.70 -5.77 0.85
C ILE A 49 7.05 -5.86 2.34
N PRO A 50 7.28 -7.06 2.93
CA PRO A 50 7.67 -7.15 4.34
C PRO A 50 8.99 -6.45 4.63
N LEU A 51 9.96 -6.49 3.71
CA LEU A 51 11.23 -5.78 3.87
C LEU A 51 11.04 -4.26 3.94
N VAL A 52 10.19 -3.70 3.08
CA VAL A 52 9.85 -2.27 3.12
C VAL A 52 9.13 -1.92 4.41
N VAL A 53 8.21 -2.76 4.88
CA VAL A 53 7.52 -2.55 6.16
C VAL A 53 8.49 -2.53 7.32
N ILE A 54 9.40 -3.51 7.39
CA ILE A 54 10.44 -3.56 8.42
C ILE A 54 11.31 -2.30 8.36
N PHE A 55 11.74 -1.89 7.16
CA PHE A 55 12.56 -0.70 6.97
C PHE A 55 11.86 0.59 7.44
N ILE A 56 10.58 0.76 7.13
CA ILE A 56 9.78 1.91 7.62
C ILE A 56 9.62 1.84 9.14
N SER A 57 9.46 0.63 9.70
CA SER A 57 9.26 0.44 11.14
C SER A 57 10.50 0.75 11.98
N LEU A 58 11.71 0.74 11.40
CA LEU A 58 12.95 1.06 12.11
C LEU A 58 13.00 2.54 12.57
N ASP A 59 12.40 3.44 11.79
CA ASP A 59 12.35 4.87 12.10
C ASP A 59 11.00 5.46 11.66
N PHE A 60 9.95 4.97 12.32
CA PHE A 60 8.57 5.32 11.97
C PHE A 60 8.34 6.84 11.98
N ASP A 61 8.85 7.55 12.99
CA ASP A 61 8.66 8.99 13.12
C ASP A 61 9.26 9.76 11.94
N HIS A 62 10.47 9.40 11.52
CA HIS A 62 11.10 10.01 10.35
C HIS A 62 10.29 9.79 9.08
N TRP A 63 9.90 8.55 8.81
CA TRP A 63 9.10 8.21 7.63
C TRP A 63 7.71 8.84 7.66
N PHE A 64 7.11 8.95 8.84
CA PHE A 64 5.83 9.61 9.05
C PHE A 64 5.91 11.09 8.68
N VAL A 65 6.92 11.81 9.18
CA VAL A 65 7.11 13.23 8.85
C VAL A 65 7.41 13.42 7.37
N LEU A 66 8.30 12.59 6.81
CA LEU A 66 8.69 12.68 5.40
C LEU A 66 7.48 12.42 4.47
N PHE A 67 6.64 11.45 4.80
CA PHE A 67 5.39 11.21 4.07
C PHE A 67 4.49 12.45 4.06
N HIS A 68 4.25 13.06 5.23
CA HIS A 68 3.38 14.23 5.32
C HIS A 68 3.94 15.42 4.55
N GLN A 69 5.25 15.66 4.62
CA GLN A 69 5.92 16.74 3.87
C GLN A 69 5.89 16.50 2.36
N ALA A 70 5.93 15.23 1.91
CA ALA A 70 5.88 14.91 0.48
C ALA A 70 4.50 15.18 -0.14
N PHE A 71 3.41 14.97 0.61
CA PHE A 71 2.05 15.11 0.10
C PHE A 71 1.36 16.43 0.48
N PHE A 72 1.77 17.04 1.58
CA PHE A 72 1.13 18.23 2.12
C PHE A 72 2.15 19.35 2.34
N ASN A 73 1.83 20.54 1.88
CA ASN A 73 2.61 21.75 2.14
C ASN A 73 2.03 22.56 3.31
N ASN A 74 1.40 21.87 4.26
CA ASN A 74 0.74 22.47 5.41
C ASN A 74 1.06 21.68 6.68
N ASN A 75 0.80 22.29 7.84
CA ASN A 75 1.08 21.70 9.15
C ASN A 75 -0.15 21.11 9.83
N TYR A 76 -1.24 20.84 9.10
CA TYR A 76 -2.49 20.34 9.70
C TYR A 76 -2.39 18.93 10.28
N TRP A 77 -1.33 18.19 9.96
CA TRP A 77 -1.03 16.88 10.54
C TRP A 77 -0.33 16.96 11.91
N ILE A 78 0.11 18.16 12.32
CA ILE A 78 0.69 18.40 13.65
C ILE A 78 -0.45 18.78 14.58
N PHE A 79 -0.90 17.82 15.39
CA PHE A 79 -2.01 18.01 16.33
C PHE A 79 -1.53 18.51 17.70
N ASN A 80 -2.32 19.39 18.31
CA ASN A 80 -2.10 19.79 19.70
C ASN A 80 -3.09 19.04 20.62
N PRO A 81 -2.63 18.36 21.68
CA PRO A 81 -3.50 17.53 22.54
C PRO A 81 -4.63 18.29 23.24
N VAL A 82 -4.53 19.62 23.35
CA VAL A 82 -5.56 20.47 23.96
C VAL A 82 -6.67 20.82 22.96
N THR A 83 -6.32 21.13 21.71
CA THR A 83 -7.27 21.55 20.68
C THR A 83 -7.77 20.39 19.82
N ASP A 84 -6.94 19.36 19.66
CA ASP A 84 -7.12 18.23 18.75
C ASP A 84 -7.05 16.92 19.54
N PRO A 85 -8.08 16.57 20.34
CA PRO A 85 -8.04 15.42 21.24
C PRO A 85 -7.86 14.08 20.52
N ILE A 86 -8.04 14.05 19.19
CA ILE A 86 -7.81 12.89 18.33
C ILE A 86 -6.37 12.35 18.47
N ILE A 87 -5.37 13.21 18.73
CA ILE A 87 -3.97 12.78 18.88
C ILE A 87 -3.78 11.80 20.05
N ASN A 88 -4.64 11.87 21.06
CA ASN A 88 -4.59 10.94 22.20
C ASN A 88 -5.00 9.51 21.82
N VAL A 89 -5.64 9.32 20.66
CA VAL A 89 -6.02 8.02 20.11
C VAL A 89 -5.02 7.55 19.05
N LEU A 90 -4.49 8.47 18.24
CA LEU A 90 -3.47 8.19 17.20
C LEU A 90 -2.07 8.05 17.80
N THR A 91 -1.93 7.11 18.73
CA THR A 91 -0.64 6.73 19.33
C THR A 91 0.15 5.81 18.40
N ASP A 92 1.46 5.70 18.62
CA ASP A 92 2.35 4.83 17.83
C ASP A 92 1.90 3.36 17.84
N ASN A 93 1.33 2.91 18.97
CA ASN A 93 0.75 1.57 19.10
C ASN A 93 -0.46 1.39 18.18
N PHE A 94 -1.31 2.41 18.06
CA PHE A 94 -2.46 2.37 17.15
C PHE A 94 -2.00 2.23 15.70
N PHE A 95 -1.01 3.03 15.27
CA PHE A 95 -0.44 2.92 13.93
C PHE A 95 0.19 1.56 13.66
N THR A 96 0.92 1.01 14.63
CA THR A 96 1.54 -0.31 14.51
C THR A 96 0.50 -1.41 14.27
N ILE A 97 -0.61 -1.39 15.01
CA ILE A 97 -1.71 -2.35 14.83
C ILE A 97 -2.35 -2.16 13.45
N CYS A 98 -2.61 -0.92 13.03
CA CYS A 98 -3.17 -0.62 11.71
C CYS A 98 -2.28 -1.12 10.57
N PHE A 99 -0.97 -0.90 10.65
CA PHE A 99 -0.03 -1.40 9.65
C PHE A 99 0.02 -2.92 9.64
N MET A 100 0.14 -3.57 10.80
CA MET A 100 0.15 -5.02 10.88
C MET A 100 -1.12 -5.63 10.25
N PHE A 101 -2.28 -5.04 10.52
CA PHE A 101 -3.54 -5.46 9.93
C PHE A 101 -3.56 -5.26 8.40
N LEU A 102 -3.21 -4.07 7.91
CA LEU A 102 -3.22 -3.75 6.49
C LEU A 102 -2.23 -4.61 5.70
N PHE A 103 -0.99 -4.72 6.17
CA PHE A 103 0.04 -5.52 5.51
C PHE A 103 -0.25 -7.02 5.63
N GLY A 104 -0.84 -7.47 6.74
CA GLY A 104 -1.32 -8.85 6.88
C GLY A 104 -2.39 -9.20 5.83
N LEU A 105 -3.35 -8.30 5.58
CA LEU A 105 -4.33 -8.47 4.52
C LEU A 105 -3.70 -8.45 3.12
N LEU A 106 -2.71 -7.58 2.90
CA LEU A 106 -1.99 -7.50 1.63
C LEU A 106 -1.20 -8.78 1.33
N GLU A 107 -0.45 -9.29 2.31
CA GLU A 107 0.28 -10.56 2.19
C GLU A 107 -0.66 -11.73 1.94
N LEU A 108 -1.80 -11.78 2.64
CA LEU A 108 -2.82 -12.79 2.40
C LEU A 108 -3.36 -12.72 0.96
N TYR A 109 -3.64 -11.51 0.46
CA TYR A 109 -4.08 -11.31 -0.91
C TYR A 109 -3.04 -11.78 -1.94
N LEU A 110 -1.76 -11.50 -1.71
CA LEU A 110 -0.66 -11.95 -2.57
C LEU A 110 -0.51 -13.48 -2.54
N ALA A 111 -0.59 -14.09 -1.36
CA ALA A 111 -0.51 -15.53 -1.20
C ALA A 111 -1.65 -16.27 -1.93
N ILE A 112 -2.90 -15.76 -1.80
CA ILE A 112 -4.06 -16.29 -2.52
C ILE A 112 -3.85 -16.13 -4.04
N SER A 113 -3.43 -14.95 -4.48
CA SER A 113 -3.18 -14.66 -5.89
C SER A 113 -2.11 -15.59 -6.48
N PHE A 114 -1.01 -15.81 -5.74
CA PHE A 114 0.05 -16.74 -6.10
C PHE A 114 -0.49 -18.17 -6.26
N TRP A 115 -1.31 -18.64 -5.30
CA TRP A 115 -1.88 -19.97 -5.36
C TRP A 115 -2.82 -20.16 -6.57
N VAL A 116 -3.65 -19.16 -6.86
CA VAL A 116 -4.55 -19.17 -8.03
C VAL A 116 -3.77 -19.21 -9.35
N VAL A 117 -2.72 -18.40 -9.49
CA VAL A 117 -1.90 -18.36 -10.71
C VAL A 117 -1.09 -19.64 -10.88
N LYS A 118 -0.54 -20.20 -9.79
CA LYS A 118 0.22 -21.45 -9.83
C LYS A 118 -0.62 -22.61 -10.38
N LYS A 119 -1.93 -22.63 -10.09
CA LYS A 119 -2.86 -23.62 -10.64
C LYS A 119 -3.03 -23.53 -12.17
N GLN A 120 -2.71 -22.39 -12.80
CA GLN A 120 -2.78 -22.24 -14.27
C GLN A 120 -1.53 -22.78 -14.99
N VAL A 121 -0.45 -23.02 -14.25
CA VAL A 121 0.83 -23.54 -14.78
C VAL A 121 0.92 -25.06 -14.65
N ASN A 122 0.33 -25.62 -13.60
CA ASN A 122 0.21 -27.07 -13.39
C ASN A 122 -0.93 -27.65 -14.24
#